data_AF-A0A929VAB3-F1
#
_entry.id   AF-A0A929VAB3-F1
#
_cell.length_a   1.000
_cell.length_b   1.000
_cell.length_c   1.000
_cell.angle_alpha   90.00
_cell.angle_beta   90.00
_cell.angle_gamma   90.00
#
_symmetry.space_group_name_H-M   'P 1'
#
loop_
_entity.id
_entity.type
_entity.pdbx_description
1 polymer ?
#
loop_
_entity_poly.entity_id
_entity_poly.type
_entity_poly.pdbx_seq_one_letter_code
_entity_poly.pdbx_strand_id
1 'polypeptide(L)'
;MGKSPIIPGSPYCHQGVWDDIPNAKWISINSYGRHTHSSDKPDPSIKKCLFITGAEMLECGNTYVFRLKNVKLNELKNAKKLSLNFAGAADNYVRVKINGYEMDTVGNAGGVSSGVQHQGWALPGFTSGSRFTAEMKPGTVLYGDGNVIDIYVKSNPSHMGLVISDISLSYTMDRTYQNMYGSWGEYGIIANGNAESASGAGLSSSFNGRSGVNPRDYNKLTFANTPKFGNFSSASSVPDNFTLPSIGGTRGNISGNVDVNSLASGEYNAGNVTLTGSKLSVGKSIVIKSSGVVRISGDLLYTDTNDVRQLPQLIIYAKNIIIEPSVGEVNAWLITQKDGYVSTCGVVISFGDWLSGVSESSCGKKQLKVNGPIKTGRLFLRRTYGGKHASSAKNDPNMHPGTPAEIINLRADTYIWAYNNYRNTGAISTMNVRELPPRY
;
A
#
# COMPACT_ATOMS: atom_id res chain seq x y z
N MET A 1 -41.57 0.97 45.01
CA MET A 1 -42.16 0.03 44.02
C MET A 1 -43.43 0.66 43.47
N GLY A 2 -43.43 1.14 42.23
CA GLY A 2 -44.62 1.67 41.57
C GLY A 2 -45.28 0.58 40.74
N LYS A 3 -46.47 0.14 41.12
CA LYS A 3 -47.32 -0.73 40.28
C LYS A 3 -47.83 0.12 39.11
N SER A 4 -47.24 -0.04 37.93
CA SER A 4 -47.91 0.34 36.69
C SER A 4 -48.84 -0.83 36.33
N PRO A 5 -50.16 -0.66 36.22
CA PRO A 5 -50.99 -1.68 35.63
C PRO A 5 -50.58 -1.81 34.15
N ILE A 6 -50.11 -2.99 33.77
CA ILE A 6 -49.99 -3.41 32.37
C ILE A 6 -51.38 -3.22 31.76
N ILE A 7 -51.50 -2.49 30.65
CA ILE A 7 -52.77 -2.31 29.94
C ILE A 7 -53.27 -3.72 29.53
N PRO A 8 -54.30 -4.29 30.17
CA PRO A 8 -54.68 -5.68 29.95
C PRO A 8 -55.69 -5.78 28.79
N GLY A 9 -55.35 -5.21 27.64
CA GLY A 9 -56.30 -5.05 26.53
C GLY A 9 -55.72 -4.97 25.13
N SER A 10 -54.40 -5.04 24.94
CA SER A 10 -53.85 -5.23 23.59
C SER A 10 -53.71 -6.73 23.31
N PRO A 11 -54.37 -7.29 22.27
CA PRO A 11 -54.18 -8.69 21.88
C PRO A 11 -52.72 -9.01 21.48
N TYR A 12 -51.86 -7.99 21.37
CA TYR A 12 -50.45 -8.09 20.99
C TYR A 12 -49.47 -7.98 22.16
N CYS A 13 -49.93 -7.68 23.39
CA CYS A 13 -49.04 -7.55 24.57
C CYS A 13 -48.30 -8.85 24.93
N HIS A 14 -48.70 -9.99 24.37
CA HIS A 14 -48.10 -11.32 24.58
C HIS A 14 -47.68 -12.01 23.27
N GLN A 15 -47.61 -11.29 22.15
CA GLN A 15 -47.33 -11.89 20.83
C GLN A 15 -45.95 -11.49 20.26
N GLY A 16 -45.13 -10.79 21.04
CA GLY A 16 -43.80 -10.37 20.63
C GLY A 16 -42.69 -11.15 21.33
N VAL A 17 -41.50 -11.10 20.74
CA VAL A 17 -40.21 -11.68 21.18
C VAL A 17 -39.80 -11.33 22.63
N TRP A 18 -40.60 -10.52 23.34
CA TRP A 18 -40.41 -10.12 24.74
C TRP A 18 -40.39 -11.29 25.73
N ASP A 19 -41.08 -12.38 25.43
CA ASP A 19 -41.19 -13.55 26.31
C ASP A 19 -40.27 -14.73 25.90
N ASP A 20 -39.66 -14.71 24.71
CA ASP A 20 -39.10 -15.92 24.06
C ASP A 20 -37.57 -15.88 23.75
N ILE A 21 -36.80 -14.95 24.32
CA ILE A 21 -35.32 -14.99 24.17
C ILE A 21 -34.69 -15.56 25.44
N PRO A 22 -34.27 -16.84 25.46
CA PRO A 22 -33.72 -17.50 26.67
C PRO A 22 -32.47 -16.82 27.24
N ASN A 23 -31.83 -15.93 26.48
CA ASN A 23 -30.60 -15.22 26.84
C ASN A 23 -30.74 -13.69 26.87
N ALA A 24 -31.93 -13.12 26.66
CA ALA A 24 -32.12 -11.68 26.74
C ALA A 24 -32.03 -11.25 28.21
N LYS A 25 -30.94 -10.56 28.57
CA LYS A 25 -30.89 -9.84 29.84
C LYS A 25 -31.77 -8.61 29.72
N TRP A 26 -32.85 -8.55 30.48
CA TRP A 26 -33.58 -7.31 30.73
C TRP A 26 -32.64 -6.31 31.42
N ILE A 27 -32.08 -5.36 30.66
CA ILE A 27 -31.00 -4.48 31.15
C ILE A 27 -31.56 -3.30 31.97
N SER A 28 -32.75 -2.79 31.64
CA SER A 28 -33.58 -1.93 32.50
C SER A 28 -34.93 -1.60 31.85
N ILE A 29 -35.97 -1.32 32.66
CA ILE A 29 -37.03 -0.39 32.27
C ILE A 29 -36.53 1.00 32.63
N ASN A 30 -36.55 1.95 31.69
CA ASN A 30 -36.30 3.34 32.03
C ASN A 30 -37.43 3.85 32.92
N SER A 31 -37.18 3.88 34.23
CA SER A 31 -38.11 4.36 35.26
C SER A 31 -38.22 5.89 35.32
N TYR A 32 -37.40 6.62 34.55
CA TYR A 32 -37.49 8.08 34.36
C TYR A 32 -38.27 8.47 33.11
N GLY A 33 -38.33 7.57 32.12
CA GLY A 33 -39.20 7.65 30.96
C GLY A 33 -40.60 7.13 31.26
N ARG A 34 -41.29 7.71 32.25
CA ARG A 34 -42.62 7.26 32.65
C ARG A 34 -43.65 7.56 31.56
N HIS A 35 -44.00 6.56 30.76
CA HIS A 35 -45.38 6.39 30.31
C HIS A 35 -46.22 6.03 31.55
N THR A 36 -46.51 7.00 32.42
CA THR A 36 -47.52 6.77 33.45
C THR A 36 -48.88 6.93 32.82
N HIS A 37 -49.64 5.84 32.74
CA HIS A 37 -51.09 5.92 32.59
C HIS A 37 -51.73 6.36 33.93
N SER A 38 -51.17 7.40 34.55
CA SER A 38 -51.74 8.06 35.71
C SER A 38 -52.59 9.22 35.20
N SER A 39 -53.84 9.30 35.68
CA SER A 39 -54.74 10.43 35.43
C SER A 39 -54.10 11.78 35.74
N ASP A 40 -53.16 11.80 36.68
CA ASP A 40 -52.60 13.03 37.26
C ASP A 40 -51.33 13.48 36.52
N LYS A 41 -50.72 12.58 35.73
CA LYS A 41 -49.56 12.84 34.87
C LYS A 41 -49.69 12.02 33.58
N PRO A 42 -50.67 12.35 32.72
CA PRO A 42 -50.89 11.61 31.49
C PRO A 42 -49.71 11.80 30.55
N ASP A 43 -49.31 10.71 29.91
CA ASP A 43 -48.29 10.78 28.88
C ASP A 43 -48.73 11.74 27.75
N PRO A 44 -47.89 12.69 27.32
CA PRO A 44 -48.23 13.63 26.25
C PRO A 44 -48.64 12.93 24.94
N SER A 45 -48.06 11.76 24.65
CA SER A 45 -48.38 10.96 23.46
C SER A 45 -49.70 10.19 23.59
N ILE A 46 -50.31 10.08 24.78
CA ILE A 46 -51.57 9.35 24.99
C ILE A 46 -52.77 10.00 24.28
N LYS A 47 -52.75 11.31 24.10
CA LYS A 47 -53.84 12.04 23.44
C LYS A 47 -53.77 11.97 21.91
N LYS A 48 -52.60 11.67 21.35
CA LYS A 48 -52.33 11.80 19.90
C LYS A 48 -51.85 10.51 19.23
N CYS A 49 -51.27 9.57 19.99
CA CYS A 49 -50.61 8.38 19.45
C CYS A 49 -51.12 7.06 20.02
N LEU A 50 -52.13 7.09 20.87
CA LEU A 50 -52.72 5.88 21.41
C LEU A 50 -53.34 5.10 20.25
N PHE A 51 -52.86 3.88 20.02
CA PHE A 51 -53.22 3.01 18.88
C PHE A 51 -52.77 3.47 17.48
N ILE A 52 -51.96 4.53 17.36
CA ILE A 52 -51.36 4.90 16.07
C ILE A 52 -50.28 3.90 15.68
N THR A 53 -50.33 3.43 14.45
CA THR A 53 -49.39 2.48 13.84
C THR A 53 -48.75 3.08 12.59
N GLY A 54 -47.63 2.52 12.14
CA GLY A 54 -46.94 3.02 10.95
C GLY A 54 -46.31 4.39 11.13
N ALA A 55 -46.00 5.06 10.01
CA ALA A 55 -45.11 6.23 9.98
C ALA A 55 -45.66 7.45 10.74
N GLU A 56 -46.98 7.53 10.98
CA GLU A 56 -47.63 8.58 11.77
C GLU A 56 -47.11 8.62 13.22
N MET A 57 -46.62 7.49 13.75
CA MET A 57 -45.98 7.45 15.07
C MET A 57 -44.73 8.34 15.15
N LEU A 58 -44.09 8.64 14.01
CA LEU A 58 -42.92 9.51 13.96
C LEU A 58 -43.23 10.97 14.27
N GLU A 59 -44.49 11.39 14.22
CA GLU A 59 -44.87 12.78 14.46
C GLU A 59 -45.21 13.04 15.93
N CYS A 60 -45.70 12.02 16.63
CA CYS A 60 -46.32 12.22 17.93
C CYS A 60 -45.72 11.33 19.05
N GLY A 61 -45.00 10.26 18.70
CA GLY A 61 -44.43 9.31 19.67
C GLY A 61 -43.34 9.91 20.55
N ASN A 62 -43.18 9.35 21.75
CA ASN A 62 -42.09 9.73 22.65
C ASN A 62 -40.76 9.18 22.13
N THR A 63 -39.67 9.93 22.35
CA THR A 63 -38.33 9.49 21.97
C THR A 63 -37.51 9.12 23.20
N TYR A 64 -37.07 7.88 23.25
CA TYR A 64 -36.17 7.32 24.25
C TYR A 64 -34.77 7.21 23.67
N VAL A 65 -33.74 7.38 24.50
CA VAL A 65 -32.34 7.24 24.10
C VAL A 65 -31.67 6.21 24.98
N PHE A 66 -31.19 5.13 24.36
CA PHE A 66 -30.38 4.11 24.99
C PHE A 66 -28.92 4.33 24.60
N ARG A 67 -28.05 4.50 25.59
CA ARG A 67 -26.65 4.87 25.36
C ARG A 67 -25.71 3.74 25.78
N LEU A 68 -24.94 3.24 24.82
CA LEU A 68 -23.78 2.39 25.06
C LEU A 68 -22.54 3.29 25.21
N LYS A 69 -21.87 3.23 26.36
CA LYS A 69 -20.66 4.03 26.64
C LYS A 69 -19.41 3.14 26.65
N ASN A 70 -18.25 3.76 26.44
CA ASN A 70 -16.94 3.12 26.51
C ASN A 70 -16.79 1.95 25.51
N VAL A 71 -17.37 2.09 24.32
CA VAL A 71 -17.24 1.09 23.26
C VAL A 71 -15.82 1.13 22.70
N LYS A 72 -15.12 0.01 22.79
CA LYS A 72 -13.75 -0.17 22.32
C LYS A 72 -13.76 -0.75 20.91
N LEU A 73 -13.16 -0.02 19.98
CA LEU A 73 -13.05 -0.40 18.57
C LEU A 73 -11.61 -0.75 18.17
N ASN A 74 -10.61 -0.39 18.99
CA ASN A 74 -9.20 -0.66 18.75
C ASN A 74 -8.77 -0.19 17.33
N GLU A 75 -8.28 -1.12 16.51
CA GLU A 75 -7.86 -0.90 15.12
C GLU A 75 -9.02 -0.51 14.19
N LEU A 76 -10.27 -0.86 14.53
CA LEU A 76 -11.45 -0.57 13.72
C LEU A 76 -11.79 0.92 13.64
N LYS A 77 -11.10 1.77 14.41
CA LYS A 77 -11.15 3.23 14.22
C LYS A 77 -10.76 3.66 12.79
N ASN A 78 -10.02 2.81 12.09
CA ASN A 78 -9.58 3.00 10.70
C ASN A 78 -10.47 2.28 9.68
N ALA A 79 -11.69 1.86 10.07
CA ALA A 79 -12.60 1.19 9.15
C ALA A 79 -13.09 2.15 8.06
N LYS A 80 -13.06 1.71 6.79
CA LYS A 80 -13.67 2.43 5.66
C LYS A 80 -15.19 2.30 5.66
N LYS A 81 -15.68 1.15 6.11
CA LYS A 81 -17.09 0.90 6.42
C LYS A 81 -17.20 0.19 7.76
N LEU A 82 -18.14 0.63 8.58
CA LEU A 82 -18.48 -0.01 9.85
C LEU A 82 -20.00 -0.08 9.94
N SER A 83 -20.54 -1.27 10.14
CA SER A 83 -21.96 -1.52 10.33
C SER A 83 -22.19 -2.29 11.62
N LEU A 84 -23.08 -1.76 12.46
CA LEU A 84 -23.55 -2.40 13.68
C LEU A 84 -24.85 -3.13 13.35
N ASN A 85 -24.90 -4.43 13.59
CA ASN A 85 -26.07 -5.25 13.37
C ASN A 85 -26.66 -5.64 14.72
N PHE A 86 -27.89 -5.19 14.96
CA PHE A 86 -28.63 -5.47 16.17
C PHE A 86 -29.69 -6.51 15.85
N ALA A 87 -29.58 -7.69 16.46
CA ALA A 87 -30.65 -8.67 16.47
C ALA A 87 -31.56 -8.40 17.66
N GLY A 88 -32.88 -8.39 17.43
CA GLY A 88 -33.86 -8.16 18.48
C GLY A 88 -35.09 -7.43 17.98
N ALA A 89 -36.13 -7.44 18.81
CA ALA A 89 -37.40 -6.81 18.50
C ALA A 89 -37.45 -5.39 19.05
N ALA A 90 -37.85 -4.48 18.19
CA ALA A 90 -38.35 -3.18 18.58
C ALA A 90 -39.61 -2.96 17.75
N ASP A 91 -40.78 -3.08 18.39
CA ASP A 91 -42.05 -2.68 17.78
C ASP A 91 -42.18 -1.15 17.72
N ASN A 92 -41.09 -0.52 17.26
CA ASN A 92 -40.75 0.87 17.44
C ASN A 92 -39.84 1.33 16.32
N TYR A 93 -39.84 2.64 16.07
CA TYR A 93 -38.90 3.24 15.13
C TYR A 93 -37.55 3.48 15.78
N VAL A 94 -36.47 3.13 15.10
CA VAL A 94 -35.11 3.19 15.65
C VAL A 94 -34.19 4.06 14.79
N ARG A 95 -33.32 4.83 15.43
CA ARG A 95 -32.25 5.59 14.77
C ARG A 95 -30.97 5.49 15.59
N VAL A 96 -29.83 5.32 14.94
CA VAL A 96 -28.54 5.14 15.63
C VAL A 96 -27.59 6.28 15.32
N LYS A 97 -26.85 6.71 16.35
CA LYS A 97 -25.70 7.61 16.22
C LYS A 97 -24.48 7.01 16.90
N ILE A 98 -23.30 7.29 16.34
CA ILE A 98 -22.02 6.99 16.99
C ILE A 98 -21.21 8.27 17.12
N ASN A 99 -20.75 8.57 18.35
CA ASN A 99 -20.03 9.80 18.69
C ASN A 99 -20.74 11.09 18.21
N GLY A 100 -22.07 11.08 18.19
CA GLY A 100 -22.91 12.18 17.69
C GLY A 100 -23.16 12.20 16.17
N TYR A 101 -22.44 11.39 15.39
CA TYR A 101 -22.65 11.24 13.94
C TYR A 101 -23.80 10.29 13.66
N GLU A 102 -24.70 10.67 12.75
CA GLU A 102 -25.84 9.84 12.35
C GLU A 102 -25.39 8.68 11.45
N MET A 103 -25.97 7.50 11.70
CA MET A 103 -25.72 6.28 10.93
C MET A 103 -26.91 5.97 10.01
N ASP A 104 -26.63 5.37 8.86
CA ASP A 104 -27.64 4.83 7.95
C ASP A 104 -28.30 3.62 8.59
N THR A 105 -29.43 3.87 9.25
CA THR A 105 -30.16 2.87 10.03
C THR A 105 -31.33 2.30 9.23
N VAL A 106 -31.38 0.98 9.06
CA VAL A 106 -32.46 0.28 8.37
C VAL A 106 -32.99 -0.90 9.20
N GLY A 107 -34.29 -1.14 9.16
CA GLY A 107 -34.97 -2.18 9.95
C GLY A 107 -35.46 -3.33 9.07
N ASN A 108 -35.53 -4.54 9.61
CA ASN A 108 -36.00 -5.72 8.90
C ASN A 108 -36.94 -6.53 9.79
N ALA A 109 -38.23 -6.40 9.51
CA ALA A 109 -39.31 -7.12 10.18
C ALA A 109 -39.37 -8.59 9.74
N GLY A 110 -39.18 -9.52 10.70
CA GLY A 110 -39.32 -10.95 10.45
C GLY A 110 -38.23 -11.62 9.60
N GLY A 111 -37.10 -10.94 9.36
CA GLY A 111 -35.93 -11.52 8.69
C GLY A 111 -36.05 -11.68 7.18
N VAL A 112 -37.15 -11.20 6.57
CA VAL A 112 -37.45 -11.35 5.13
C VAL A 112 -37.16 -10.07 4.34
N SER A 113 -35.90 -9.91 3.92
CA SER A 113 -35.41 -9.00 2.84
C SER A 113 -35.40 -7.47 3.08
N SER A 114 -34.68 -6.76 2.18
CA SER A 114 -34.04 -5.41 2.26
C SER A 114 -34.51 -4.45 3.35
N GLY A 115 -33.55 -3.91 4.12
CA GLY A 115 -33.82 -3.00 5.22
C GLY A 115 -34.69 -1.79 4.83
N VAL A 116 -35.71 -1.51 5.64
CA VAL A 116 -36.72 -0.47 5.44
C VAL A 116 -36.45 0.73 6.34
N GLN A 117 -36.66 1.93 5.80
CA GLN A 117 -36.55 3.19 6.52
C GLN A 117 -37.76 4.10 6.22
N HIS A 118 -38.27 4.76 7.25
CA HIS A 118 -39.34 5.76 7.17
C HIS A 118 -38.83 7.08 7.76
N GLN A 119 -38.73 8.13 6.92
CA GLN A 119 -38.28 9.46 7.34
C GLN A 119 -36.98 9.46 8.19
N GLY A 120 -36.00 8.62 7.81
CA GLY A 120 -34.74 8.50 8.56
C GLY A 120 -34.79 7.59 9.79
N TRP A 121 -35.88 6.85 10.02
CA TRP A 121 -36.02 5.88 11.11
C TRP A 121 -36.25 4.46 10.58
N ALA A 122 -35.52 3.50 11.13
CA ALA A 122 -35.69 2.08 10.86
C ALA A 122 -36.92 1.52 11.55
N LEU A 123 -37.62 0.57 10.93
CA LEU A 123 -38.67 -0.22 11.58
C LEU A 123 -38.22 -1.69 11.67
N PRO A 124 -37.68 -2.14 12.82
CA PRO A 124 -37.13 -3.49 12.96
C PRO A 124 -38.19 -4.57 13.05
N GLY A 125 -39.39 -4.26 13.56
CA GLY A 125 -40.48 -5.21 13.77
C GLY A 125 -40.40 -5.97 15.10
N PHE A 126 -41.43 -6.77 15.36
CA PHE A 126 -41.67 -7.41 16.66
C PHE A 126 -41.65 -8.95 16.64
N THR A 127 -41.42 -9.58 15.49
CA THR A 127 -41.42 -11.03 15.32
C THR A 127 -40.04 -11.64 15.51
N SER A 128 -39.97 -12.96 15.72
CA SER A 128 -38.69 -13.70 15.75
C SER A 128 -37.89 -13.45 14.46
N GLY A 129 -36.60 -13.15 14.61
CA GLY A 129 -35.70 -12.79 13.49
C GLY A 129 -35.64 -11.31 13.10
N SER A 130 -36.44 -10.46 13.76
CA SER A 130 -36.38 -9.00 13.62
C SER A 130 -34.99 -8.46 13.95
N ARG A 131 -34.55 -7.47 13.16
CA ARG A 131 -33.21 -6.89 13.27
C ARG A 131 -33.18 -5.47 12.72
N PHE A 132 -32.16 -4.72 13.11
CA PHE A 132 -31.81 -3.48 12.44
C PHE A 132 -30.31 -3.35 12.29
N THR A 133 -29.89 -2.67 11.24
CA THR A 133 -28.48 -2.39 10.97
C THR A 133 -28.26 -0.89 10.96
N ALA A 134 -27.07 -0.46 11.36
CA ALA A 134 -26.64 0.92 11.34
C ALA A 134 -25.25 1.00 10.70
N GLU A 135 -25.16 1.47 9.47
CA GLU A 135 -23.90 1.69 8.75
C GLU A 135 -23.42 3.14 8.95
N MET A 136 -22.12 3.33 9.19
CA MET A 136 -21.57 4.67 9.34
C MET A 136 -21.63 5.46 8.03
N LYS A 137 -21.94 6.75 8.12
CA LYS A 137 -21.91 7.68 6.98
C LYS A 137 -20.47 8.17 6.72
N PRO A 138 -20.13 8.59 5.48
CA PRO A 138 -18.89 9.30 5.20
C PRO A 138 -18.69 10.50 6.14
N GLY A 139 -17.49 10.65 6.69
CA GLY A 139 -17.16 11.71 7.66
C GLY A 139 -17.44 11.37 9.13
N THR A 140 -17.95 10.17 9.44
CA THR A 140 -18.07 9.67 10.81
C THR A 140 -16.69 9.52 11.46
N VAL A 141 -16.51 10.08 12.66
CA VAL A 141 -15.26 9.97 13.42
C VAL A 141 -15.35 8.84 14.46
N LEU A 142 -14.40 7.92 14.39
CA LEU A 142 -14.27 6.78 15.31
C LEU A 142 -12.99 6.92 16.15
N TYR A 143 -13.07 6.48 17.41
CA TYR A 143 -11.94 6.42 18.33
C TYR A 143 -11.52 4.97 18.59
N GLY A 144 -10.28 4.74 19.01
CA GLY A 144 -9.85 3.40 19.42
C GLY A 144 -10.61 2.94 20.68
N ASP A 145 -10.75 3.85 21.64
CA ASP A 145 -11.47 3.64 22.90
C ASP A 145 -12.42 4.81 23.18
N GLY A 146 -13.43 4.57 24.02
CA GLY A 146 -14.30 5.62 24.53
C GLY A 146 -15.43 6.03 23.59
N ASN A 147 -15.74 5.26 22.55
CA ASN A 147 -16.86 5.58 21.67
C ASN A 147 -18.20 5.48 22.40
N VAL A 148 -19.15 6.29 21.97
CA VAL A 148 -20.53 6.33 22.48
C VAL A 148 -21.48 6.02 21.34
N ILE A 149 -22.35 5.02 21.54
CA ILE A 149 -23.41 4.68 20.58
C ILE A 149 -24.75 5.02 21.22
N ASP A 150 -25.51 5.90 20.57
CA ASP A 150 -26.86 6.31 20.97
C ASP A 150 -27.89 5.67 20.07
N ILE A 151 -28.80 4.90 20.67
CA ILE A 151 -29.94 4.27 20.00
C ILE A 151 -31.19 5.03 20.42
N TYR A 152 -31.72 5.81 19.49
CA TYR A 152 -32.97 6.53 19.63
C TYR A 152 -34.12 5.58 19.28
N VAL A 153 -35.13 5.54 20.12
CA VAL A 153 -36.31 4.70 19.94
C VAL A 153 -37.54 5.59 20.05
N LYS A 154 -38.35 5.61 19.00
CA LYS A 154 -39.63 6.32 19.00
C LYS A 154 -40.74 5.32 19.28
N SER A 155 -41.51 5.59 20.33
CA SER A 155 -42.52 4.68 20.87
C SER A 155 -43.84 5.36 21.15
N ASN A 156 -44.93 4.60 21.07
CA ASN A 156 -46.24 4.98 21.55
C ASN A 156 -46.52 4.36 22.95
N PRO A 157 -47.57 4.79 23.66
CA PRO A 157 -47.89 4.27 24.99
C PRO A 157 -48.21 2.77 25.06
N SER A 158 -48.52 2.13 23.92
CA SER A 158 -48.87 0.70 23.86
C SER A 158 -47.69 -0.24 23.62
N HIS A 159 -46.59 0.25 23.03
CA HIS A 159 -45.43 -0.59 22.67
C HIS A 159 -44.14 0.10 23.10
N MET A 160 -43.61 -0.29 24.27
CA MET A 160 -42.47 0.38 24.90
C MET A 160 -41.23 -0.51 24.95
N GLY A 161 -40.14 0.02 24.42
CA GLY A 161 -38.79 -0.48 24.72
C GLY A 161 -38.04 -1.03 23.53
N LEU A 162 -36.86 -1.56 23.85
CA LEU A 162 -35.88 -2.07 22.92
C LEU A 162 -35.33 -3.38 23.49
N VAL A 163 -35.50 -4.48 22.76
CA VAL A 163 -34.82 -5.74 23.07
C VAL A 163 -33.70 -5.93 22.07
N ILE A 164 -32.51 -6.19 22.59
CA ILE A 164 -31.34 -6.56 21.78
C ILE A 164 -30.86 -7.91 22.32
N SER A 165 -30.93 -8.94 21.48
CA SER A 165 -30.44 -10.28 21.80
C SER A 165 -28.97 -10.47 21.41
N ASP A 166 -28.53 -9.79 20.35
CA ASP A 166 -27.16 -9.85 19.86
C ASP A 166 -26.78 -8.51 19.21
N ILE A 167 -25.51 -8.13 19.38
CA ILE A 167 -24.88 -7.03 18.65
C ILE A 167 -23.67 -7.61 17.95
N SER A 168 -23.76 -7.71 16.63
CA SER A 168 -22.64 -8.12 15.80
C SER A 168 -22.13 -6.93 14.98
N LEU A 169 -20.89 -7.03 14.55
CA LEU A 169 -20.21 -6.00 13.78
C LEU A 169 -19.87 -6.54 12.40
N SER A 170 -20.12 -5.75 11.36
CA SER A 170 -19.60 -5.99 10.02
C SER A 170 -18.78 -4.79 9.58
N TYR A 171 -17.58 -5.01 9.08
CA TYR A 171 -16.69 -3.91 8.71
C TYR A 171 -15.89 -4.22 7.46
N THR A 172 -15.54 -3.16 6.75
CA THR A 172 -14.50 -3.17 5.73
C THR A 172 -13.43 -2.23 6.25
N MET A 173 -12.26 -2.78 6.60
CA MET A 173 -11.12 -1.94 6.92
C MET A 173 -10.80 -1.07 5.72
N ASP A 174 -10.40 0.18 5.98
CA ASP A 174 -9.53 0.83 5.01
C ASP A 174 -8.29 -0.05 5.01
N ARG A 175 -8.17 -0.97 4.03
CA ARG A 175 -6.97 -1.77 3.92
C ARG A 175 -5.89 -0.71 3.76
N THR A 176 -5.03 -0.56 4.77
CA THR A 176 -3.66 -0.18 4.55
C THR A 176 -3.20 -1.15 3.51
N TYR A 177 -3.23 -0.70 2.26
CA TYR A 177 -2.74 -1.48 1.18
C TYR A 177 -1.31 -1.82 1.60
N GLN A 178 -1.05 -3.10 1.85
CA GLN A 178 0.26 -3.69 1.67
C GLN A 178 0.53 -3.65 0.16
N ASN A 179 0.51 -2.45 -0.41
CA ASN A 179 0.97 -2.21 -1.75
C ASN A 179 2.47 -2.41 -1.63
N MET A 180 2.93 -3.59 -2.02
CA MET A 180 4.37 -3.80 -2.10
C MET A 180 4.89 -2.92 -3.22
N TYR A 181 5.74 -1.99 -2.82
CA TYR A 181 6.41 -1.04 -3.69
C TYR A 181 7.87 -1.40 -3.69
N GLY A 182 8.39 -1.70 -4.87
CA GLY A 182 9.77 -2.11 -5.03
C GLY A 182 10.35 -1.59 -6.33
N SER A 183 11.67 -1.58 -6.35
CA SER A 183 12.48 -1.40 -7.55
C SER A 183 12.29 -2.58 -8.48
N TRP A 184 12.38 -2.33 -9.79
CA TRP A 184 12.38 -3.36 -10.80
C TRP A 184 13.76 -3.47 -11.48
N GLY A 185 14.23 -4.71 -11.67
CA GLY A 185 15.35 -5.00 -12.56
C GLY A 185 15.02 -6.16 -13.49
N GLU A 186 15.38 -6.03 -14.77
CA GLU A 186 15.26 -7.11 -15.75
C GLU A 186 16.66 -7.46 -16.30
N TYR A 187 17.04 -8.72 -16.11
CA TYR A 187 18.25 -9.37 -16.65
C TYR A 187 19.63 -8.72 -16.38
N GLY A 188 19.73 -7.69 -15.52
CA GLY A 188 20.96 -6.89 -15.32
C GLY A 188 21.67 -6.94 -13.96
N ILE A 189 21.28 -7.85 -13.05
CA ILE A 189 21.83 -7.90 -11.67
C ILE A 189 22.58 -9.21 -11.43
N ILE A 190 23.83 -9.11 -10.99
CA ILE A 190 24.63 -10.24 -10.48
C ILE A 190 25.17 -9.87 -9.09
N ALA A 191 24.82 -10.65 -8.06
CA ALA A 191 25.24 -10.43 -6.68
C ALA A 191 25.92 -11.67 -6.09
N ASN A 192 26.92 -11.47 -5.22
CA ASN A 192 27.62 -12.56 -4.51
C ASN A 192 26.88 -13.05 -3.26
N GLY A 193 25.67 -12.54 -3.02
CA GLY A 193 24.77 -12.89 -1.91
C GLY A 193 23.31 -12.75 -2.35
N ASN A 194 22.37 -12.71 -1.40
CA ASN A 194 20.96 -12.57 -1.71
C ASN A 194 20.69 -11.24 -2.43
N ALA A 195 20.02 -11.28 -3.59
CA ALA A 195 19.41 -10.10 -4.18
C ALA A 195 17.89 -10.20 -4.01
N GLU A 196 17.31 -9.28 -3.25
CA GLU A 196 15.87 -9.09 -3.21
C GLU A 196 15.49 -8.11 -4.32
N SER A 197 15.01 -8.65 -5.43
CA SER A 197 14.55 -7.89 -6.59
C SER A 197 13.29 -8.56 -7.13
N ALA A 198 12.45 -7.78 -7.81
CA ALA A 198 11.26 -8.29 -8.46
C ALA A 198 11.35 -8.10 -9.97
N SER A 199 10.64 -8.94 -10.72
CA SER A 199 10.48 -8.80 -12.19
C SER A 199 9.34 -7.84 -12.55
N GLY A 200 9.42 -7.22 -13.72
CA GLY A 200 8.53 -6.16 -14.17
C GLY A 200 7.15 -6.72 -14.45
N ALA A 201 7.11 -7.93 -15.00
CA ALA A 201 5.90 -8.73 -15.15
C ALA A 201 5.30 -9.20 -13.79
N GLY A 202 6.11 -9.24 -12.73
CA GLY A 202 5.69 -9.69 -11.40
C GLY A 202 5.18 -8.58 -10.48
N LEU A 203 5.64 -7.34 -10.65
CA LEU A 203 5.14 -6.17 -9.90
C LEU A 203 4.38 -5.14 -10.76
N SER A 204 4.27 -5.33 -12.09
CA SER A 204 3.43 -4.47 -12.92
C SER A 204 2.03 -4.42 -12.36
N SER A 205 1.53 -3.21 -12.10
CA SER A 205 0.20 -2.98 -11.56
C SER A 205 -0.48 -1.81 -12.27
N SER A 206 -1.81 -1.79 -12.20
CA SER A 206 -2.59 -0.62 -12.60
C SER A 206 -2.27 0.60 -11.72
N PHE A 207 -2.83 1.75 -12.07
CA PHE A 207 -2.74 3.01 -11.32
C PHE A 207 -2.92 2.85 -9.80
N ASN A 208 -3.79 1.94 -9.36
CA ASN A 208 -4.13 1.72 -7.94
C ASN A 208 -3.12 0.84 -7.17
N GLY A 209 -2.01 0.42 -7.78
CA GLY A 209 -1.07 -0.52 -7.16
C GLY A 209 -1.54 -1.98 -7.29
N ARG A 210 -0.81 -2.92 -6.67
CA ARG A 210 -1.17 -4.34 -6.61
C ARG A 210 -1.45 -4.77 -5.17
N SER A 211 -2.48 -5.58 -5.00
CA SER A 211 -2.72 -6.29 -3.72
C SER A 211 -1.55 -7.21 -3.39
N GLY A 212 -1.21 -7.34 -2.11
CA GLY A 212 -0.08 -8.15 -1.63
C GLY A 212 0.08 -9.49 -2.35
N VAL A 213 1.12 -9.61 -3.16
CA VAL A 213 1.59 -10.84 -3.82
C VAL A 213 2.74 -11.48 -3.04
N ASN A 214 2.70 -12.78 -2.81
CA ASN A 214 3.82 -13.45 -2.18
C ASN A 214 5.10 -13.32 -3.04
N PRO A 215 6.31 -13.36 -2.45
CA PRO A 215 7.58 -13.34 -3.18
C PRO A 215 7.68 -14.37 -4.32
N ARG A 216 7.01 -15.51 -4.16
CA ARG A 216 6.88 -16.52 -5.22
C ARG A 216 6.14 -16.01 -6.47
N ASP A 217 5.21 -15.08 -6.30
CA ASP A 217 4.31 -14.62 -7.35
C ASP A 217 4.83 -13.42 -8.15
N TYR A 218 5.71 -12.60 -7.58
CA TYR A 218 6.37 -11.49 -8.31
C TYR A 218 7.76 -11.83 -8.88
N ASN A 219 8.29 -13.02 -8.55
CA ASN A 219 9.56 -13.56 -9.04
C ASN A 219 9.39 -14.67 -10.10
N LYS A 220 8.28 -14.67 -10.85
CA LYS A 220 7.94 -15.76 -11.79
C LYS A 220 8.86 -15.86 -13.01
N LEU A 221 9.62 -14.82 -13.36
CA LEU A 221 10.31 -14.73 -14.65
C LEU A 221 11.80 -14.33 -14.62
N THR A 222 12.40 -14.02 -13.47
CA THR A 222 13.85 -13.79 -13.42
C THR A 222 14.55 -15.15 -13.26
N PHE A 223 15.29 -15.60 -14.29
CA PHE A 223 15.94 -16.91 -14.34
C PHE A 223 16.69 -17.27 -13.04
N ALA A 224 16.05 -18.14 -12.23
CA ALA A 224 16.57 -19.03 -11.16
C ALA A 224 15.62 -19.02 -9.94
N ASN A 225 14.84 -20.09 -9.76
CA ASN A 225 14.13 -20.32 -8.51
C ASN A 225 14.08 -21.82 -8.16
N THR A 226 15.05 -22.26 -7.35
CA THR A 226 14.95 -23.46 -6.52
C THR A 226 15.60 -23.15 -5.16
N PRO A 227 15.11 -23.70 -4.05
CA PRO A 227 13.93 -23.32 -3.28
C PRO A 227 14.06 -21.99 -2.48
N LYS A 228 15.13 -21.20 -2.67
CA LYS A 228 15.33 -19.89 -2.02
C LYS A 228 15.29 -18.77 -3.06
N PHE A 229 14.38 -17.82 -2.88
CA PHE A 229 14.20 -16.66 -3.76
C PHE A 229 15.46 -15.78 -3.79
N GLY A 230 15.83 -15.25 -4.97
CA GLY A 230 16.95 -14.30 -5.11
C GLY A 230 18.36 -14.92 -5.16
N ASN A 231 18.44 -16.24 -5.37
CA ASN A 231 19.72 -16.96 -5.44
C ASN A 231 20.01 -17.36 -6.90
N PHE A 232 20.86 -16.60 -7.58
CA PHE A 232 21.16 -16.78 -9.02
C PHE A 232 22.08 -17.98 -9.32
N SER A 233 22.63 -18.65 -8.31
CA SER A 233 23.27 -19.96 -8.48
C SER A 233 23.37 -20.75 -7.16
N SER A 234 23.49 -22.08 -7.23
CA SER A 234 23.75 -22.94 -6.06
C SER A 234 25.19 -22.89 -5.57
N ALA A 235 26.07 -22.23 -6.33
CA ALA A 235 27.48 -22.08 -6.01
C ALA A 235 27.73 -20.64 -5.55
N SER A 236 28.53 -20.45 -4.52
CA SER A 236 29.03 -19.15 -4.06
C SER A 236 30.04 -18.53 -5.05
N SER A 237 29.90 -18.80 -6.34
CA SER A 237 30.87 -18.52 -7.39
C SER A 237 30.29 -17.57 -8.43
N VAL A 238 29.96 -16.35 -8.02
CA VAL A 238 30.25 -15.22 -8.91
C VAL A 238 31.79 -15.16 -8.94
N PRO A 239 32.45 -15.36 -10.09
CA PRO A 239 33.91 -15.33 -10.15
C PRO A 239 34.42 -14.02 -9.50
N ASP A 240 35.24 -14.16 -8.46
CA ASP A 240 35.84 -13.01 -7.77
C ASP A 240 36.70 -12.20 -8.77
N ASN A 241 37.29 -12.91 -9.72
CA ASN A 241 38.00 -12.42 -10.88
C ASN A 241 37.04 -11.91 -11.96
N PHE A 242 36.64 -10.63 -11.85
CA PHE A 242 36.15 -9.87 -12.99
C PHE A 242 37.33 -9.16 -13.67
N THR A 243 37.62 -9.53 -14.92
CA THR A 243 38.58 -8.79 -15.74
C THR A 243 37.86 -7.61 -16.36
N LEU A 244 38.22 -6.39 -15.96
CA LEU A 244 37.73 -5.17 -16.59
C LEU A 244 38.08 -5.19 -18.08
N PRO A 245 37.15 -4.82 -18.98
CA PRO A 245 37.49 -4.56 -20.36
C PRO A 245 38.62 -3.54 -20.43
N SER A 246 39.68 -3.87 -21.17
CA SER A 246 40.70 -2.88 -21.47
C SER A 246 40.19 -1.99 -22.60
N ILE A 247 40.41 -0.69 -22.42
CA ILE A 247 40.03 0.32 -23.39
C ILE A 247 41.32 1.00 -23.83
N GLY A 248 41.57 1.04 -25.13
CA GLY A 248 42.68 1.80 -25.69
C GLY A 248 42.53 3.29 -25.40
N GLY A 249 43.65 4.00 -25.24
CA GLY A 249 43.65 5.45 -25.02
C GLY A 249 44.46 5.89 -23.81
N THR A 250 44.06 7.02 -23.23
CA THR A 250 44.80 7.68 -22.15
C THR A 250 44.79 6.83 -20.87
N ARG A 251 45.91 6.82 -20.14
CA ARG A 251 45.95 6.27 -18.77
C ARG A 251 46.30 7.39 -17.80
N GLY A 252 45.50 7.56 -16.75
CA GLY A 252 45.67 8.70 -15.85
C GLY A 252 45.15 8.47 -14.44
N ASN A 253 45.21 9.52 -13.63
CA ASN A 253 44.63 9.56 -12.29
C ASN A 253 43.63 10.72 -12.22
N ILE A 254 42.52 10.53 -11.51
CA ILE A 254 41.50 11.55 -11.27
C ILE A 254 41.16 11.64 -9.77
N SER A 255 40.69 12.80 -9.33
CA SER A 255 40.27 13.05 -7.95
C SER A 255 39.25 14.20 -7.90
N GLY A 256 38.56 14.34 -6.76
CA GLY A 256 37.61 15.43 -6.54
C GLY A 256 36.33 15.25 -7.36
N ASN A 257 35.85 16.35 -7.96
CA ASN A 257 34.65 16.37 -8.79
C ASN A 257 35.04 16.28 -10.26
N VAL A 258 34.49 15.29 -10.96
CA VAL A 258 34.90 14.93 -12.32
C VAL A 258 33.70 14.88 -13.24
N ASP A 259 33.73 15.71 -14.28
CA ASP A 259 32.90 15.51 -15.48
C ASP A 259 33.59 14.45 -16.35
N VAL A 260 33.01 13.25 -16.42
CA VAL A 260 33.60 12.16 -17.20
C VAL A 260 33.67 12.48 -18.69
N ASN A 261 32.83 13.37 -19.23
CA ASN A 261 32.92 13.74 -20.64
C ASN A 261 34.09 14.68 -20.94
N SER A 262 34.67 15.34 -19.93
CA SER A 262 35.89 16.14 -20.10
C SER A 262 37.16 15.29 -20.29
N LEU A 263 37.09 14.01 -19.90
CA LEU A 263 38.18 13.06 -20.07
C LEU A 263 38.28 12.59 -21.52
N ALA A 264 39.51 12.22 -21.92
CA ALA A 264 39.74 11.46 -23.15
C ALA A 264 39.28 10.01 -22.96
N SER A 265 39.07 9.28 -24.06
CA SER A 265 38.86 7.83 -23.97
C SER A 265 40.07 7.16 -23.32
N GLY A 266 39.84 6.27 -22.37
CA GLY A 266 40.93 5.68 -21.61
C GLY A 266 40.54 5.13 -20.24
N GLU A 267 41.57 4.85 -19.44
CA GLU A 267 41.47 4.22 -18.12
C GLU A 267 42.05 5.15 -17.04
N TYR A 268 41.26 5.45 -16.02
CA TYR A 268 41.61 6.42 -14.98
C TYR A 268 41.53 5.80 -13.59
N ASN A 269 42.62 5.87 -12.83
CA ASN A 269 42.65 5.45 -11.42
C ASN A 269 42.14 6.56 -10.50
N ALA A 270 41.51 6.18 -9.39
CA ALA A 270 41.02 7.13 -8.40
C ALA A 270 41.06 6.58 -6.96
N GLY A 271 41.14 7.48 -5.98
CA GLY A 271 40.74 7.20 -4.60
C GLY A 271 39.23 7.39 -4.46
N ASN A 272 38.81 8.25 -3.52
CA ASN A 272 37.43 8.74 -3.50
C ASN A 272 37.23 9.79 -4.60
N VAL A 273 36.14 9.70 -5.36
CA VAL A 273 35.83 10.62 -6.46
C VAL A 273 34.32 10.84 -6.58
N THR A 274 33.93 12.03 -6.99
CA THR A 274 32.55 12.38 -7.31
C THR A 274 32.42 12.58 -8.82
N LEU A 275 31.59 11.77 -9.48
CA LEU A 275 31.24 11.96 -10.88
C LEU A 275 30.05 12.92 -10.96
N THR A 276 30.24 14.05 -11.61
CA THR A 276 29.17 15.04 -11.83
C THR A 276 28.34 14.68 -13.05
N GLY A 277 27.15 15.27 -13.15
CA GLY A 277 26.27 15.06 -14.30
C GLY A 277 26.97 15.38 -15.62
N SER A 278 26.83 14.48 -16.59
CA SER A 278 27.52 14.54 -17.88
C SER A 278 26.76 13.77 -18.95
N LYS A 279 27.03 14.11 -20.22
CA LYS A 279 26.56 13.34 -21.38
C LYS A 279 27.78 12.92 -22.18
N LEU A 280 28.11 11.63 -22.14
CA LEU A 280 29.32 11.08 -22.76
C LEU A 280 29.19 11.16 -24.29
N SER A 281 30.15 11.82 -24.94
CA SER A 281 30.16 12.01 -26.40
C SER A 281 30.28 10.69 -27.15
N VAL A 282 29.76 10.67 -28.38
CA VAL A 282 29.83 9.54 -29.31
C VAL A 282 31.28 9.02 -29.44
N GLY A 283 31.44 7.70 -29.42
CA GLY A 283 32.72 7.00 -29.52
C GLY A 283 33.60 7.04 -28.27
N LYS A 284 33.21 7.75 -27.21
CA LYS A 284 34.00 7.79 -25.98
C LYS A 284 33.81 6.55 -25.13
N SER A 285 34.93 5.98 -24.70
CA SER A 285 34.99 4.77 -23.88
C SER A 285 35.89 5.05 -22.68
N ILE A 286 35.33 5.01 -21.47
CA ILE A 286 36.02 5.43 -20.23
C ILE A 286 35.88 4.35 -19.17
N VAL A 287 37.00 3.95 -18.55
CA VAL A 287 37.02 3.13 -17.34
C VAL A 287 37.50 3.96 -16.15
N ILE A 288 36.69 4.02 -15.10
CA ILE A 288 37.09 4.55 -13.80
C ILE A 288 37.43 3.38 -12.88
N LYS A 289 38.67 3.33 -12.40
CA LYS A 289 39.21 2.32 -11.48
C LYS A 289 39.49 2.97 -10.13
N SER A 290 38.49 2.95 -9.25
CA SER A 290 38.58 3.52 -7.91
C SER A 290 38.94 2.45 -6.87
N SER A 291 39.91 2.74 -6.00
CA SER A 291 40.16 1.95 -4.79
C SER A 291 39.24 2.33 -3.62
N GLY A 292 38.46 3.42 -3.77
CA GLY A 292 37.60 4.00 -2.74
C GLY A 292 36.14 4.09 -3.16
N VAL A 293 35.49 5.18 -2.75
CA VAL A 293 34.08 5.45 -3.03
C VAL A 293 33.95 6.29 -4.30
N VAL A 294 33.13 5.82 -5.23
CA VAL A 294 32.64 6.62 -6.36
C VAL A 294 31.23 7.13 -6.03
N ARG A 295 31.09 8.45 -5.92
CA ARG A 295 29.80 9.12 -5.73
C ARG A 295 29.30 9.66 -7.06
N ILE A 296 28.09 9.30 -7.47
CA ILE A 296 27.44 9.81 -8.68
C ILE A 296 26.47 10.89 -8.23
N SER A 297 26.77 12.15 -8.51
CA SER A 297 26.00 13.30 -8.03
C SER A 297 25.06 13.91 -9.08
N GLY A 298 25.21 13.53 -10.35
CA GLY A 298 24.33 13.94 -11.44
C GLY A 298 24.15 12.84 -12.48
N ASP A 299 23.26 13.09 -13.44
CA ASP A 299 22.88 12.13 -14.47
C ASP A 299 24.07 11.80 -15.37
N LEU A 300 24.34 10.51 -15.60
CA LEU A 300 25.41 10.03 -16.48
C LEU A 300 24.76 9.49 -17.75
N LEU A 301 24.75 10.30 -18.80
CA LEU A 301 24.01 10.03 -20.02
C LEU A 301 24.93 9.63 -21.17
N TYR A 302 24.36 9.02 -22.19
CA TYR A 302 25.05 8.73 -23.45
C TYR A 302 24.52 9.66 -24.54
N THR A 303 25.40 10.09 -25.42
CA THR A 303 24.99 10.76 -26.66
C THR A 303 24.43 9.73 -27.61
N ASP A 304 23.23 10.00 -28.12
CA ASP A 304 22.56 9.16 -29.09
C ASP A 304 23.40 9.06 -30.37
N THR A 305 23.51 7.85 -30.92
CA THR A 305 24.20 7.59 -32.17
C THR A 305 23.50 6.47 -32.91
N ASN A 306 23.46 6.59 -34.24
CA ASN A 306 23.00 5.53 -35.13
C ASN A 306 24.13 4.60 -35.57
N ASP A 307 25.39 4.94 -35.23
CA ASP A 307 26.54 4.10 -35.52
C ASP A 307 26.86 3.20 -34.31
N VAL A 308 26.52 1.93 -34.46
CA VAL A 308 26.80 0.87 -33.47
C VAL A 308 28.28 0.72 -33.11
N ARG A 309 29.21 1.18 -33.97
CA ARG A 309 30.66 1.13 -33.70
C ARG A 309 31.14 2.28 -32.83
N GLN A 310 30.35 3.34 -32.72
CA GLN A 310 30.67 4.53 -31.94
C GLN A 310 29.79 4.68 -30.70
N LEU A 311 29.24 3.58 -30.20
CA LEU A 311 28.49 3.59 -28.94
C LEU A 311 29.39 4.09 -27.81
N PRO A 312 28.96 5.12 -27.05
CA PRO A 312 29.69 5.55 -25.86
C PRO A 312 29.56 4.51 -24.74
N GLN A 313 30.60 4.37 -23.92
CA GLN A 313 30.60 3.46 -22.78
C GLN A 313 31.34 4.04 -21.59
N LEU A 314 30.69 3.97 -20.43
CA LEU A 314 31.28 4.24 -19.13
C LEU A 314 31.30 2.97 -18.29
N ILE A 315 32.46 2.64 -17.71
CA ILE A 315 32.63 1.54 -16.77
C ILE A 315 33.14 2.11 -15.44
N ILE A 316 32.42 1.86 -14.36
CA ILE A 316 32.78 2.29 -13.02
C ILE A 316 33.11 1.04 -12.20
N TYR A 317 34.39 0.91 -11.85
CA TYR A 317 34.89 -0.10 -10.94
C TYR A 317 35.35 0.56 -9.64
N ALA A 318 34.74 0.22 -8.50
CA ALA A 318 35.03 0.89 -7.24
C ALA A 318 34.98 -0.06 -6.03
N LYS A 319 35.44 0.40 -4.86
CA LYS A 319 35.12 -0.29 -3.60
C LYS A 319 33.63 -0.14 -3.29
N ASN A 320 33.11 1.09 -3.29
CA ASN A 320 31.67 1.35 -3.14
C ASN A 320 31.19 2.35 -4.19
N ILE A 321 29.95 2.20 -4.64
CA ILE A 321 29.30 3.12 -5.58
C ILE A 321 28.05 3.69 -4.91
N ILE A 322 27.94 5.01 -4.88
CA ILE A 322 26.84 5.71 -4.22
C ILE A 322 26.19 6.63 -5.23
N ILE A 323 24.91 6.41 -5.51
CA ILE A 323 24.10 7.24 -6.38
C ILE A 323 23.31 8.20 -5.50
N GLU A 324 23.48 9.50 -5.75
CA GLU A 324 22.77 10.53 -5.00
C GLU A 324 21.27 10.55 -5.34
N PRO A 325 20.40 10.98 -4.41
CA PRO A 325 18.95 11.02 -4.61
C PRO A 325 18.50 11.90 -5.79
N SER A 326 19.31 12.90 -6.16
CA SER A 326 19.06 13.83 -7.27
C SER A 326 19.24 13.20 -8.66
N VAL A 327 19.93 12.05 -8.75
CA VAL A 327 20.23 11.39 -10.02
C VAL A 327 18.97 10.71 -10.56
N GLY A 328 18.69 10.86 -11.85
CA GLY A 328 17.56 10.26 -12.55
C GLY A 328 17.97 9.15 -13.51
N GLU A 329 19.17 9.23 -14.08
CA GLU A 329 19.65 8.24 -15.04
C GLU A 329 21.17 8.02 -14.93
N VAL A 330 21.58 6.75 -14.97
CA VAL A 330 22.97 6.31 -14.98
C VAL A 330 23.17 5.30 -16.11
N ASN A 331 23.87 5.71 -17.16
CA ASN A 331 24.29 4.88 -18.27
C ASN A 331 25.73 4.46 -18.03
N ALA A 332 25.92 3.34 -17.34
CA ALA A 332 27.24 2.83 -16.99
C ALA A 332 27.17 1.36 -16.56
N TRP A 333 28.31 0.68 -16.64
CA TRP A 333 28.51 -0.56 -15.91
C TRP A 333 28.92 -0.21 -14.49
N LEU A 334 28.19 -0.73 -13.49
CA LEU A 334 28.47 -0.48 -12.08
C LEU A 334 29.04 -1.75 -11.45
N ILE A 335 30.33 -1.70 -11.13
CA ILE A 335 31.07 -2.89 -10.70
C ILE A 335 31.76 -2.57 -9.38
N THR A 336 31.54 -3.42 -8.37
CA THR A 336 32.26 -3.31 -7.10
C THR A 336 33.20 -4.47 -6.86
N GLN A 337 34.14 -4.23 -5.95
CA GLN A 337 34.86 -5.29 -5.26
C GLN A 337 33.88 -6.21 -4.50
N LYS A 338 34.36 -7.39 -4.10
CA LYS A 338 33.57 -8.47 -3.50
C LYS A 338 32.80 -8.04 -2.25
N ASP A 339 33.43 -7.25 -1.39
CA ASP A 339 32.88 -6.73 -0.12
C ASP A 339 32.19 -5.37 -0.28
N GLY A 340 32.26 -4.80 -1.49
CA GLY A 340 31.70 -3.52 -1.87
C GLY A 340 30.18 -3.52 -2.02
N TYR A 341 29.61 -2.32 -2.08
CA TYR A 341 28.18 -2.14 -2.31
C TYR A 341 27.83 -1.04 -3.31
N VAL A 342 26.66 -1.17 -3.91
CA VAL A 342 25.98 -0.12 -4.69
C VAL A 342 24.76 0.36 -3.91
N SER A 343 24.58 1.68 -3.77
CA SER A 343 23.42 2.28 -3.11
C SER A 343 22.75 3.33 -4.01
N THR A 344 21.42 3.24 -4.18
CA THR A 344 20.67 4.11 -5.11
C THR A 344 20.15 5.41 -4.50
N CYS A 345 20.31 5.59 -3.19
CA CYS A 345 19.94 6.81 -2.48
C CYS A 345 20.89 7.10 -1.31
N GLY A 346 22.07 7.66 -1.61
CA GLY A 346 23.05 8.08 -0.59
C GLY A 346 23.75 6.93 0.15
N VAL A 347 24.53 7.27 1.18
CA VAL A 347 25.38 6.32 1.94
C VAL A 347 24.52 5.40 2.83
N VAL A 348 24.86 4.12 2.89
CA VAL A 348 24.22 3.17 3.82
C VAL A 348 24.81 3.34 5.21
N ILE A 349 23.97 3.70 6.19
CA ILE A 349 24.40 4.00 7.57
C ILE A 349 24.69 2.71 8.34
N SER A 350 23.85 1.69 8.17
CA SER A 350 23.98 0.37 8.77
C SER A 350 23.50 -0.67 7.76
N PHE A 351 24.21 -1.80 7.62
CA PHE A 351 23.75 -2.87 6.73
C PHE A 351 22.55 -3.64 7.28
N GLY A 352 22.41 -3.75 8.60
CA GLY A 352 21.25 -4.39 9.24
C GLY A 352 20.00 -3.51 9.25
N ASP A 353 20.17 -2.20 9.06
CA ASP A 353 19.10 -1.21 8.96
C ASP A 353 19.38 -0.26 7.79
N TRP A 354 19.45 -0.84 6.59
CA TRP A 354 19.89 -0.13 5.39
C TRP A 354 18.85 0.89 4.88
N LEU A 355 17.62 0.84 5.40
CA LEU A 355 16.58 1.83 5.16
C LEU A 355 16.66 3.02 6.14
N SER A 356 17.54 2.98 7.14
CA SER A 356 17.78 4.13 8.02
C SER A 356 18.13 5.38 7.23
N GLY A 357 17.49 6.50 7.56
CA GLY A 357 17.66 7.78 6.86
C GLY A 357 16.97 7.89 5.49
N VAL A 358 16.24 6.86 5.06
CA VAL A 358 15.40 6.93 3.85
C VAL A 358 14.08 7.60 4.21
N SER A 359 13.74 8.67 3.49
CA SER A 359 12.45 9.33 3.60
C SER A 359 11.88 9.65 2.22
N GLU A 360 10.60 9.95 2.15
CA GLU A 360 9.97 10.46 0.93
C GLU A 360 10.61 11.79 0.47
N SER A 361 11.01 12.65 1.42
CA SER A 361 11.58 13.97 1.12
C SER A 361 13.02 13.91 0.59
N SER A 362 13.76 12.84 0.86
CA SER A 362 15.11 12.61 0.34
C SER A 362 15.11 11.65 -0.86
N CYS A 363 14.55 10.45 -0.70
CA CYS A 363 14.64 9.33 -1.64
C CYS A 363 13.38 9.07 -2.48
N GLY A 364 12.32 9.86 -2.29
CA GLY A 364 11.03 9.71 -2.99
C GLY A 364 10.77 10.72 -4.11
N LYS A 365 11.73 11.61 -4.39
CA LYS A 365 11.54 12.75 -5.32
C LYS A 365 11.77 12.42 -6.79
N LYS A 366 12.65 11.46 -7.10
CA LYS A 366 13.05 11.15 -8.48
C LYS A 366 13.18 9.64 -8.68
N GLN A 367 12.61 9.13 -9.77
CA GLN A 367 12.86 7.77 -10.26
C GLN A 367 14.33 7.65 -10.69
N LEU A 368 14.96 6.49 -10.48
CA LEU A 368 16.27 6.18 -11.04
C LEU A 368 16.16 5.19 -12.20
N LYS A 369 16.85 5.45 -13.30
CA LYS A 369 17.08 4.49 -14.38
C LYS A 369 18.57 4.15 -14.42
N VAL A 370 18.92 2.89 -14.29
CA VAL A 370 20.28 2.41 -14.51
C VAL A 370 20.27 1.58 -15.79
N ASN A 371 21.00 2.05 -16.80
CA ASN A 371 21.12 1.35 -18.07
C ASN A 371 22.54 0.79 -18.18
N GLY A 372 22.66 -0.47 -17.80
CA GLY A 372 23.91 -1.20 -17.76
C GLY A 372 23.94 -2.25 -16.64
N PRO A 373 24.86 -3.22 -16.73
CA PRO A 373 25.00 -4.28 -15.75
C PRO A 373 25.48 -3.75 -14.40
N ILE A 374 24.97 -4.36 -13.34
CA ILE A 374 25.43 -4.14 -11.97
C ILE A 374 26.02 -5.45 -11.42
N LYS A 375 27.31 -5.43 -11.10
CA LYS A 375 28.02 -6.50 -10.38
C LYS A 375 28.48 -5.98 -9.04
N THR A 376 27.93 -6.49 -7.94
CA THR A 376 28.30 -6.00 -6.61
C THR A 376 28.25 -7.07 -5.52
N GLY A 377 28.97 -6.83 -4.42
CA GLY A 377 28.84 -7.62 -3.20
C GLY A 377 27.46 -7.46 -2.56
N ARG A 378 26.95 -6.23 -2.51
CA ARG A 378 25.61 -5.90 -1.98
C ARG A 378 24.95 -4.78 -2.78
N LEU A 379 23.67 -4.93 -3.10
CA LEU A 379 22.88 -3.93 -3.79
C LEU A 379 21.80 -3.38 -2.85
N PHE A 380 21.81 -2.08 -2.60
CA PHE A 380 20.83 -1.39 -1.75
C PHE A 380 19.97 -0.45 -2.60
N LEU A 381 18.75 -0.89 -2.90
CA LEU A 381 17.76 -0.13 -3.66
C LEU A 381 16.89 0.68 -2.68
N ARG A 382 17.31 1.93 -2.44
CA ARG A 382 16.85 2.79 -1.33
C ARG A 382 15.85 3.87 -1.74
N ARG A 383 15.39 3.91 -3.00
CA ARG A 383 14.41 4.91 -3.42
C ARG A 383 13.00 4.52 -3.08
N THR A 384 12.15 5.54 -2.92
CA THR A 384 10.73 5.41 -2.55
C THR A 384 9.80 6.09 -3.55
N TYR A 385 10.34 6.49 -4.71
CA TYR A 385 9.56 7.10 -5.79
C TYR A 385 8.48 6.12 -6.27
N GLY A 386 7.26 6.61 -6.53
CA GLY A 386 6.12 5.75 -6.84
C GLY A 386 5.46 5.06 -5.63
N GLY A 387 6.00 5.19 -4.41
CA GLY A 387 5.38 4.63 -3.20
C GLY A 387 4.08 5.31 -2.76
N LYS A 388 3.69 6.43 -3.38
CA LYS A 388 2.41 7.14 -3.18
C LYS A 388 1.92 7.70 -4.51
N HIS A 389 0.63 8.00 -4.61
CA HIS A 389 0.09 8.77 -5.74
C HIS A 389 0.69 10.18 -5.78
N ALA A 390 0.82 10.73 -6.98
CA ALA A 390 1.07 12.14 -7.19
C ALA A 390 0.00 12.97 -6.47
N SER A 391 0.44 13.82 -5.55
CA SER A 391 -0.37 14.92 -5.02
C SER A 391 -0.06 16.18 -5.83
N SER A 392 -0.88 17.22 -5.71
CA SER A 392 -0.65 18.52 -6.33
C SER A 392 0.70 19.17 -5.96
N ALA A 393 1.39 18.67 -4.93
CA ALA A 393 2.74 19.08 -4.55
C ALA A 393 3.86 18.29 -5.25
N LYS A 394 3.54 17.25 -6.02
CA LYS A 394 4.51 16.44 -6.78
C LYS A 394 4.36 16.69 -8.28
N ASN A 395 5.46 17.08 -8.92
CA ASN A 395 5.50 17.50 -10.32
C ASN A 395 5.37 16.36 -11.36
N ASP A 396 5.07 15.13 -10.94
CA ASP A 396 5.00 13.99 -11.85
C ASP A 396 3.61 13.35 -11.86
N PRO A 397 2.76 13.66 -12.85
CA PRO A 397 1.40 13.11 -12.96
C PRO A 397 1.38 11.61 -13.25
N ASN A 398 2.51 11.02 -13.67
CA ASN A 398 2.66 9.59 -13.92
C ASN A 398 3.19 8.83 -12.70
N MET A 399 3.45 9.52 -11.58
CA MET A 399 3.86 8.87 -10.34
C MET A 399 2.63 8.30 -9.63
N HIS A 400 2.52 6.98 -9.62
CA HIS A 400 1.48 6.24 -8.93
C HIS A 400 2.08 5.02 -8.23
N PRO A 401 1.32 4.38 -7.32
CA PRO A 401 1.60 3.07 -6.71
C PRO A 401 2.09 1.92 -7.61
N GLY A 402 2.10 2.09 -8.93
CA GLY A 402 2.64 1.10 -9.89
C GLY A 402 3.89 1.58 -10.62
N THR A 403 4.38 2.78 -10.32
CA THR A 403 5.58 3.35 -10.91
C THR A 403 6.80 2.86 -10.13
N PRO A 404 7.78 2.20 -10.76
CA PRO A 404 8.95 1.69 -10.05
C PRO A 404 9.82 2.83 -9.51
N ALA A 405 10.39 2.66 -8.32
CA ALA A 405 11.31 3.64 -7.73
C ALA A 405 12.67 3.66 -8.45
N GLU A 406 13.13 2.48 -8.85
CA GLU A 406 14.30 2.26 -9.68
C GLU A 406 13.98 1.27 -10.79
N ILE A 407 14.56 1.52 -11.97
CA ILE A 407 14.50 0.71 -13.17
C ILE A 407 15.93 0.33 -13.54
N ILE A 408 16.24 -0.96 -13.56
CA ILE A 408 17.56 -1.45 -13.98
C ILE A 408 17.37 -2.21 -15.31
N ASN A 409 17.93 -1.65 -16.37
CA ASN A 409 17.86 -2.18 -17.72
C ASN A 409 19.22 -2.70 -18.16
N LEU A 410 19.23 -3.91 -18.72
CA LEU A 410 20.35 -4.39 -19.52
C LEU A 410 20.07 -4.11 -20.99
N ARG A 411 20.53 -2.96 -21.48
CA ARG A 411 20.30 -2.52 -22.84
C ARG A 411 21.21 -3.25 -23.84
N ALA A 412 20.74 -3.41 -25.08
CA ALA A 412 21.48 -4.09 -26.15
C ALA A 412 22.79 -3.38 -26.54
N ASP A 413 22.84 -2.05 -26.39
CA ASP A 413 24.02 -1.22 -26.63
C ASP A 413 25.26 -1.71 -25.85
N THR A 414 25.08 -2.17 -24.62
CA THR A 414 26.11 -2.74 -23.76
C THR A 414 26.81 -3.93 -24.41
N TYR A 415 26.04 -4.86 -24.97
CA TYR A 415 26.60 -6.06 -25.61
C TYR A 415 27.25 -5.74 -26.94
N ILE A 416 26.64 -4.84 -27.72
CA ILE A 416 27.15 -4.41 -29.02
C ILE A 416 28.46 -3.65 -28.85
N TRP A 417 28.54 -2.74 -27.87
CA TRP A 417 29.78 -2.05 -27.53
C TRP A 417 30.86 -3.05 -27.12
N ALA A 418 30.56 -3.98 -26.21
CA ALA A 418 31.53 -4.96 -25.75
C ALA A 418 32.04 -5.81 -26.92
N TYR A 419 31.14 -6.30 -27.78
CA TYR A 419 31.51 -7.02 -28.99
C TYR A 419 32.45 -6.20 -29.88
N ASN A 420 32.16 -4.93 -30.13
CA ASN A 420 32.99 -4.06 -30.97
C ASN A 420 34.36 -3.74 -30.34
N ASN A 421 34.42 -3.55 -29.01
CA ASN A 421 35.67 -3.37 -28.29
C ASN A 421 36.56 -4.62 -28.37
N TYR A 422 35.96 -5.82 -28.32
CA TYR A 422 36.70 -7.07 -28.38
C TYR A 422 37.05 -7.56 -29.79
N ARG A 423 36.24 -7.20 -30.80
CA ARG A 423 36.50 -7.54 -32.21
C ARG A 423 37.85 -7.03 -32.70
N ASN A 424 38.29 -5.89 -32.17
CA ASN A 424 39.55 -5.24 -32.53
C ASN A 424 40.73 -5.60 -31.60
N THR A 425 40.50 -6.40 -30.54
CA THR A 425 41.54 -6.78 -29.56
C THR A 425 41.92 -8.27 -29.61
N GLY A 426 41.43 -9.00 -30.62
CA GLY A 426 42.03 -10.26 -31.09
C GLY A 426 41.75 -11.53 -30.27
N ALA A 427 40.95 -11.49 -29.20
CA ALA A 427 40.79 -12.65 -28.31
C ALA A 427 39.64 -13.62 -28.69
N ILE A 428 38.68 -13.21 -29.53
CA ILE A 428 37.57 -14.08 -29.96
C ILE A 428 37.37 -13.97 -31.47
N SER A 429 37.89 -14.96 -32.19
CA SER A 429 37.57 -15.21 -33.60
C SER A 429 36.40 -16.18 -33.67
N THR A 430 35.35 -15.85 -34.44
CA THR A 430 34.26 -16.78 -34.73
C THR A 430 34.81 -17.95 -35.55
N MET A 431 35.02 -19.11 -34.92
CA MET A 431 35.55 -20.29 -35.62
C MET A 431 34.47 -21.07 -36.39
N ASN A 432 33.20 -20.95 -36.02
CA ASN A 432 32.07 -21.56 -36.73
C ASN A 432 30.76 -20.83 -36.45
N VAL A 433 29.95 -20.66 -37.50
CA VAL A 433 28.55 -20.22 -37.43
C VAL A 433 27.71 -21.38 -37.95
N ARG A 434 26.76 -21.86 -37.14
CA ARG A 434 25.76 -22.85 -37.58
C ARG A 434 24.39 -22.22 -37.41
N GLU A 435 23.75 -21.89 -38.52
CA GLU A 435 22.37 -21.45 -38.51
C GLU A 435 21.44 -22.62 -38.15
N LEU A 436 20.47 -22.35 -37.28
CA LEU A 436 19.41 -23.31 -36.99
C LEU A 436 18.31 -23.15 -38.06
N PRO A 437 17.74 -24.24 -38.58
CA PRO A 437 16.68 -24.15 -39.56
C PRO A 437 15.45 -23.45 -38.96
N PRO A 438 14.72 -22.64 -39.77
CA PRO A 438 13.55 -21.92 -39.30
C PRO A 438 12.50 -22.90 -38.76
N ARG A 439 12.02 -22.64 -37.54
CA ARG A 439 10.83 -23.31 -37.02
C ARG A 439 9.61 -22.51 -37.50
N TYR A 440 8.80 -23.16 -38.34
CA TYR A 440 7.47 -22.67 -38.73
C TYR A 440 6.50 -22.74 -37.56
#